data_AF-A0A2E6TE60-F1
#
_entry.id   AF-A0A2E6TE60-F1
#
_cell.length_a   1.000
_cell.length_b   1.000
_cell.length_c   1.000
_cell.angle_alpha   90.00
_cell.angle_beta   90.00
_cell.angle_gamma   90.00
#
_symmetry.space_group_name_H-M   'P 1'
#
loop_
_entity.id
_entity.type
_entity.pdbx_description
1 polymer ?
#
loop_
_entity_poly.entity_id
_entity_poly.type
_entity_poly.pdbx_seq_one_letter_code
_entity_poly.pdbx_strand_id
1 'polypeptide(L)'
;MRSFLLLVLVTFSGFASTLIAADFVIQKTKGKGLIILHKGKPFAEYVVDQANKPYLYPVHGPTGAAMTRNYPMKLVEGERHDHPHHRGINFGHEGIDGADS
;
A
#
# COMPACT_ATOMS: atom_id res chain seq x y z
N MET A 1 -66.72 25.03 0.04
CA MET A 1 -66.46 23.59 0.25
C MET A 1 -65.28 23.20 -0.64
N ARG A 2 -64.40 22.36 -0.10
CA ARG A 2 -63.03 22.02 -0.55
C ARG A 2 -62.98 21.48 -1.99
N SER A 3 -62.12 22.04 -2.85
CA SER A 3 -61.67 21.40 -4.09
C SER A 3 -60.25 20.88 -3.90
N PHE A 4 -60.10 19.57 -4.01
CA PHE A 4 -58.87 18.80 -3.84
C PHE A 4 -58.02 18.92 -5.10
N LEU A 5 -56.85 19.56 -5.01
CA LEU A 5 -55.80 19.43 -6.02
C LEU A 5 -54.68 18.57 -5.42
N LEU A 6 -54.71 17.28 -5.77
CA LEU A 6 -53.73 16.28 -5.38
C LEU A 6 -52.47 16.45 -6.25
N LEU A 7 -51.48 17.17 -5.73
CA LEU A 7 -50.13 17.22 -6.31
C LEU A 7 -49.34 16.01 -5.79
N VAL A 8 -49.30 14.93 -6.56
CA VAL A 8 -48.46 13.76 -6.25
C VAL A 8 -47.01 14.11 -6.60
N LEU A 9 -46.27 14.57 -5.59
CA LEU A 9 -44.84 14.80 -5.67
C LEU A 9 -44.13 13.44 -5.62
N VAL A 10 -43.77 12.88 -6.77
CA VAL A 10 -42.95 11.65 -6.84
C VAL A 10 -41.55 11.99 -6.32
N THR A 11 -41.30 11.64 -5.06
CA THR A 11 -39.98 11.74 -4.45
C THR A 11 -39.06 10.68 -5.07
N PHE A 12 -38.28 11.08 -6.06
CA PHE A 12 -37.19 10.26 -6.59
C PHE A 12 -36.07 10.23 -5.54
N SER A 13 -36.17 9.31 -4.59
CA SER A 13 -35.11 9.07 -3.60
C SER A 13 -33.95 8.38 -4.31
N GLY A 14 -33.02 9.21 -4.82
CA GLY A 14 -31.80 8.75 -5.44
C GLY A 14 -30.98 7.94 -4.44
N PHE A 15 -30.88 6.64 -4.68
CA PHE A 15 -29.95 5.77 -3.98
C PHE A 15 -28.53 6.15 -4.44
N ALA A 16 -27.91 7.11 -3.74
CA ALA A 16 -26.51 7.44 -3.96
C ALA A 16 -25.66 6.31 -3.39
N SER A 17 -25.20 5.40 -4.25
CA SER A 17 -24.21 4.40 -3.86
C SER A 17 -22.93 5.11 -3.46
N THR A 18 -22.65 5.17 -2.15
CA THR A 18 -21.34 5.56 -1.64
C THR A 18 -20.31 4.56 -2.15
N LEU A 19 -19.48 5.01 -3.10
CA LEU A 19 -18.27 4.29 -3.46
C LEU A 19 -17.36 4.27 -2.22
N ILE A 20 -17.27 3.11 -1.57
CA ILE A 20 -16.23 2.86 -0.59
C ILE A 20 -14.93 2.79 -1.40
N ALA A 21 -14.16 3.87 -1.37
CA ALA A 21 -12.81 3.85 -1.92
C ALA A 21 -12.02 2.78 -1.19
N ALA A 22 -11.30 1.93 -1.92
CA ALA A 22 -10.43 0.94 -1.33
C ALA A 22 -9.41 1.64 -0.41
N ASP A 23 -9.26 1.15 0.82
CA ASP A 23 -8.31 1.71 1.78
C ASP A 23 -6.87 1.62 1.25
N PHE A 24 -6.58 0.62 0.42
CA PHE A 24 -5.31 0.47 -0.27
C PHE A 24 -5.43 0.79 -1.77
N VAL A 25 -4.44 1.51 -2.27
CA VAL A 25 -4.25 1.79 -3.69
C VAL A 25 -2.87 1.31 -4.10
N ILE A 26 -2.80 0.49 -5.15
CA ILE A 26 -1.55 -0.04 -5.69
C ILE A 26 -1.33 0.56 -7.07
N GLN A 27 -0.16 1.16 -7.28
CA GLN A 27 0.25 1.76 -8.54
C GLN A 27 1.49 1.06 -9.06
N LYS A 28 1.57 0.83 -10.37
CA LYS A 28 2.80 0.33 -10.99
C LYS A 28 3.82 1.47 -11.05
N THR A 29 5.07 1.16 -10.71
CA THR A 29 6.19 2.05 -11.00
C THR A 29 6.45 2.11 -12.51
N LYS A 30 7.35 3.00 -12.95
CA LYS A 30 7.86 2.95 -14.34
C LYS A 30 8.64 1.65 -14.62
N GLY A 31 9.19 1.02 -13.58
CA GLY A 31 9.83 -0.29 -13.65
C GLY A 31 8.83 -1.41 -13.41
N LYS A 32 9.31 -2.50 -12.79
CA LYS A 32 8.48 -3.67 -12.46
C LYS A 32 7.95 -3.66 -11.02
N GLY A 33 8.30 -2.65 -10.23
CA GLY A 33 7.88 -2.52 -8.83
C GLY A 33 6.48 -1.90 -8.67
N LEU A 34 6.01 -1.85 -7.42
CA LEU A 34 4.70 -1.29 -7.05
C LEU A 34 4.84 -0.23 -5.96
N ILE A 35 4.03 0.83 -6.04
CA ILE A 35 3.82 1.80 -4.97
C ILE A 35 2.50 1.46 -4.29
N ILE A 36 2.52 1.29 -2.97
CA ILE A 36 1.37 0.91 -2.16
C ILE A 36 1.04 2.09 -1.25
N LEU A 37 -0.18 2.59 -1.40
CA LEU A 37 -0.72 3.67 -0.59
C LEU A 37 -1.83 3.12 0.31
N HIS A 38 -1.90 3.62 1.53
CA HIS A 38 -3.03 3.42 2.43
C HIS A 38 -3.69 4.76 2.72
N LYS A 39 -4.97 4.92 2.36
CA LYS A 39 -5.74 6.17 2.50
C LYS A 39 -5.00 7.38 1.90
N GLY A 40 -4.40 7.17 0.73
CA GLY A 40 -3.63 8.18 0.00
C GLY A 40 -2.23 8.49 0.56
N LYS A 41 -1.80 7.85 1.65
CA LYS A 41 -0.47 8.02 2.25
C LYS A 41 0.46 6.87 1.87
N PRO A 42 1.79 7.11 1.75
CA PRO A 42 2.75 6.03 1.51
C PRO A 42 2.64 4.95 2.58
N PHE A 43 2.46 3.70 2.15
CA PHE A 43 2.49 2.53 3.02
C PHE A 43 3.76 1.72 2.77
N ALA A 44 3.99 1.29 1.53
CA ALA A 44 5.20 0.59 1.14
C ALA A 44 5.49 0.67 -0.37
N GLU A 45 6.70 0.32 -0.78
CA GLU A 45 7.01 0.00 -2.18
C GLU A 45 7.48 -1.45 -2.30
N TYR A 46 6.97 -2.17 -3.30
CA TYR A 46 7.43 -3.50 -3.67
C TYR A 46 8.51 -3.39 -4.74
N VAL A 47 9.75 -3.68 -4.36
CA VAL A 47 10.95 -3.58 -5.19
C VAL A 47 11.32 -4.97 -5.68
N VAL A 48 11.55 -5.12 -6.99
CA VAL A 48 11.74 -6.44 -7.62
C VAL A 48 13.04 -6.57 -8.43
N ASP A 49 13.77 -5.48 -8.65
CA ASP A 49 14.86 -5.39 -9.62
C ASP A 49 16.20 -4.92 -9.02
N GLN A 50 16.30 -4.82 -7.70
CA GLN A 50 17.48 -4.29 -7.01
C GLN A 50 18.26 -5.35 -6.19
N ALA A 51 17.73 -6.55 -6.01
CA ALA A 51 18.32 -7.62 -5.21
C ALA A 51 17.99 -9.00 -5.79
N ASN A 52 18.52 -10.05 -5.16
CA ASN A 52 18.21 -11.45 -5.50
C ASN A 52 16.77 -11.86 -5.17
N LYS A 53 16.11 -11.14 -4.26
CA LYS A 53 14.72 -11.37 -3.83
C LYS A 53 13.96 -10.05 -3.85
N PRO A 54 12.67 -10.05 -4.24
CA PRO A 54 11.82 -8.90 -4.04
C PRO A 54 11.65 -8.55 -2.55
N TYR A 55 11.43 -7.28 -2.27
CA TYR A 55 11.24 -6.81 -0.89
C TYR A 55 10.34 -5.58 -0.82
N LEU A 56 9.77 -5.34 0.35
CA LEU A 56 9.03 -4.14 0.69
C LEU A 56 9.94 -3.13 1.40
N TYR A 57 10.14 -1.96 0.81
CA TYR A 57 10.87 -0.86 1.42
C TYR A 57 10.58 0.48 0.71
N PRO A 58 10.41 1.60 1.44
CA PRO A 58 10.26 1.67 2.89
C PRO A 58 8.91 1.08 3.32
N VAL A 59 8.75 0.73 4.59
CA VAL A 59 7.42 0.39 5.16
C VAL A 59 7.09 1.41 6.24
N HIS A 60 5.88 1.96 6.18
CA HIS A 60 5.38 2.94 7.14
C HIS A 60 4.21 2.39 7.94
N GLY A 61 4.24 2.60 9.26
CA GLY A 61 3.15 2.26 10.16
C GLY A 61 1.97 3.25 10.05
N PRO A 62 0.87 3.02 10.79
CA PRO A 62 -0.33 3.86 10.74
C PRO A 62 -0.08 5.35 11.08
N THR A 63 0.96 5.63 11.85
CA THR A 63 1.38 6.99 12.24
C THR A 63 2.36 7.62 11.25
N GLY A 64 2.77 6.90 10.20
CA GLY A 64 3.84 7.30 9.28
C GLY A 64 5.25 6.94 9.75
N ALA A 65 5.41 6.41 10.98
CA ALA A 65 6.69 5.95 11.48
C ALA A 65 7.30 4.87 10.57
N ALA A 66 8.60 4.97 10.28
CA ALA A 66 9.31 3.95 9.52
C ALA A 66 9.38 2.66 10.33
N MET A 67 8.97 1.56 9.72
CA MET A 67 8.94 0.22 10.32
C MET A 67 10.12 -0.66 9.86
N THR A 68 10.84 -0.21 8.84
CA THR A 68 12.04 -0.87 8.30
C THR A 68 13.26 0.02 8.49
N ARG A 69 14.42 -0.59 8.77
CA ARG A 69 15.72 0.10 8.74
C ARG A 69 16.05 0.62 7.34
N ASN A 70 16.95 1.59 7.19
CA ASN A 70 17.25 2.20 5.90
C ASN A 70 18.39 1.50 5.16
N TYR A 71 19.40 1.01 5.86
CA TYR A 71 20.55 0.35 5.25
C TYR A 71 20.14 -1.00 4.64
N PRO A 72 20.58 -1.34 3.41
CA PRO A 72 21.49 -0.59 2.53
C PRO A 72 20.81 0.38 1.54
N MET A 73 19.48 0.47 1.50
CA MET A 73 18.75 1.27 0.50
C MET A 73 18.98 2.77 0.66
N LYS A 74 19.25 3.24 1.88
CA LYS A 74 19.64 4.62 2.17
C LYS A 74 20.62 4.66 3.34
N LEU A 75 21.65 5.50 3.22
CA LEU A 75 22.61 5.75 4.29
C LEU A 75 22.05 6.81 5.26
N VAL A 76 22.04 6.49 6.55
CA VAL A 76 21.56 7.36 7.63
C VAL A 76 22.60 7.38 8.74
N GLU A 77 22.95 8.57 9.22
CA GLU A 77 23.92 8.74 10.29
C GLU A 77 23.49 7.99 11.56
N GLY A 78 24.44 7.28 12.18
CA GLY A 78 24.18 6.46 13.37
C GLY A 78 23.58 5.09 13.10
N GLU A 79 23.12 4.79 11.88
CA GLU A 79 22.69 3.44 11.51
C GLU A 79 23.91 2.53 11.30
N ARG A 80 23.81 1.27 11.72
CA ARG A 80 24.85 0.28 11.37
C ARG A 80 24.84 0.03 9.87
N HIS A 81 26.01 -0.14 9.29
CA HIS A 81 26.19 -0.50 7.88
C HIS A 81 26.61 -1.98 7.75
N ASP A 82 25.86 -2.83 8.43
CA ASP A 82 26.08 -4.27 8.51
C ASP A 82 25.02 -5.02 7.72
N HIS A 83 25.35 -6.25 7.28
CA HIS A 83 24.40 -7.16 6.62
C HIS A 83 23.64 -6.52 5.44
N PRO A 84 24.30 -6.14 4.34
CA PRO A 84 23.67 -5.48 3.18
C PRO A 84 22.64 -6.35 2.43
N HIS A 85 22.48 -7.62 2.82
CA HIS A 85 21.42 -8.49 2.32
C HIS A 85 20.10 -8.34 3.10
N HIS A 86 20.08 -7.68 4.26
CA HIS A 86 18.87 -7.42 5.05
C HIS A 86 18.08 -6.23 4.49
N ARG A 87 17.35 -6.45 3.39
CA ARG A 87 16.55 -5.42 2.73
C ARG A 87 15.08 -5.53 3.11
N GLY A 88 14.59 -4.55 3.85
CA GLY A 88 13.15 -4.36 4.11
C GLY A 88 12.47 -5.62 4.64
N ILE A 89 11.24 -5.85 4.19
CA ILE A 89 10.48 -7.08 4.45
C ILE A 89 10.47 -7.91 3.17
N ASN A 90 10.95 -9.14 3.26
CA ASN A 90 10.77 -10.16 2.23
C ASN A 90 9.83 -11.25 2.77
N PHE A 91 9.14 -11.93 1.86
CA PHE A 91 8.38 -13.13 2.19
C PHE A 91 8.68 -14.16 1.11
N GLY A 92 8.89 -15.40 1.51
CA GLY A 92 9.27 -16.48 0.64
C GLY A 92 9.07 -17.82 1.33
N HIS A 93 9.38 -18.89 0.62
CA HIS A 93 9.34 -20.25 1.14
C HIS A 93 10.76 -20.69 1.48
N GLU A 94 10.92 -21.35 2.63
CA GLU A 94 12.17 -22.01 3.01
C GLU A 94 12.22 -23.43 2.43
N GLY A 95 13.42 -23.89 2.06
CA GLY A 95 13.68 -25.28 1.69
C GLY A 95 13.06 -25.77 0.36
N ILE A 96 12.74 -24.88 -0.58
CA ILE A 96 12.30 -25.29 -1.93
C ILE A 96 13.52 -25.80 -2.70
N ASP A 97 13.60 -27.12 -2.87
CA ASP A 97 14.74 -27.80 -3.53
C ASP A 97 16.10 -27.45 -2.87
N GLY A 98 16.09 -27.28 -1.54
CA GLY A 98 17.26 -26.86 -0.76
C GLY A 98 17.60 -25.36 -0.86
N ALA A 99 16.77 -24.55 -1.52
CA ALA A 99 16.92 -23.11 -1.60
C ALA A 99 15.86 -22.37 -0.77
N ASP A 100 16.27 -21.26 -0.18
CA ASP A 100 15.38 -20.33 0.52
C ASP A 100 15.02 -19.16 -0.40
N SER A 101 13.73 -18.95 -0.61
CA SER A 101 13.18 -17.90 -1.47
C SER A 101 12.82 -16.62 -0.74
#